data_AF-A0ABD6A3A8-F1
#
_entry.id   AF-A0ABD6A3A8-F1
#
_cell.length_a   1.000
_cell.length_b   1.000
_cell.length_c   1.000
_cell.angle_alpha   90.00
_cell.angle_beta   90.00
_cell.angle_gamma   90.00
#
_symmetry.space_group_name_H-M   'P 1'
#
loop_
_entity.id
_entity.type
_entity.pdbx_description
1 polymer ?
#
loop_
_entity_poly.entity_id
_entity_poly.type
_entity_poly.pdbx_seq_one_letter_code
_entity_poly.pdbx_strand_id
1 'polypeptide(L)'
;MPQIDQEDRRQFLKVVGLTGAVAAGSEFTLSDLRGEVEGETAGELAAMGEAISEDLTGELDAGLLSSELAALEEQIAQLEELRAMGVPAEDSTAYQELAEPGWAIHEHLVEVGFFESAEEHLPEFTPEHIGATARELINTAPLASALLEIGYTEAELTSTMVNVVNNKERLAMWVPTKNIPAGVEGFDPANVAPLQQRAAAGTLLWTDYLDTYLWQNEVLLTDTILDNNYGDLKQMYAGLHLLANAAEDLAGAGELSDAQLTAALSAGAAMMIVGQEDLTNDVMRITDEMRAPRTGGA
;
A
#
# COMPACT_ATOMS: atom_id res chain seq x y z
N MET A 1 -11.13 6.19 -5.21
CA MET A 1 -11.14 5.28 -4.03
C MET A 1 -12.06 4.11 -4.32
N PRO A 2 -11.72 2.89 -3.84
CA PRO A 2 -12.48 1.68 -4.16
C PRO A 2 -13.96 1.84 -3.79
N GLN A 3 -14.85 1.44 -4.70
CA GLN A 3 -16.27 1.36 -4.40
C GLN A 3 -16.55 0.01 -3.76
N ILE A 4 -17.19 0.02 -2.60
CA ILE A 4 -17.35 -1.17 -1.77
C ILE A 4 -18.82 -1.40 -1.48
N ASP A 5 -19.28 -2.58 -1.88
CA ASP A 5 -20.67 -2.96 -1.70
C ASP A 5 -20.93 -3.69 -0.36
N GLN A 6 -22.17 -4.12 -0.15
CA GLN A 6 -22.53 -4.81 1.09
C GLN A 6 -21.90 -6.20 1.20
N GLU A 7 -21.68 -6.89 0.07
CA GLU A 7 -21.06 -8.20 0.07
C GLU A 7 -19.58 -8.09 0.43
N ASP A 8 -18.88 -7.10 -0.13
CA ASP A 8 -17.49 -6.81 0.23
C ASP A 8 -17.33 -6.56 1.74
N ARG A 9 -18.22 -5.76 2.31
CA ARG A 9 -18.27 -5.48 3.76
C ARG A 9 -18.48 -6.75 4.58
N ARG A 10 -19.37 -7.64 4.15
CA ARG A 10 -19.61 -8.92 4.84
C ARG A 10 -18.40 -9.85 4.76
N GLN A 11 -17.74 -9.90 3.61
CA GLN A 11 -16.55 -10.71 3.42
C GLN A 11 -15.40 -10.24 4.31
N PHE A 12 -15.20 -8.93 4.39
CA PHE A 12 -14.24 -8.33 5.31
C PHE A 12 -14.52 -8.69 6.77
N LEU A 13 -15.77 -8.49 7.25
CA LEU A 13 -16.15 -8.82 8.63
C LEU A 13 -15.87 -10.29 8.97
N LYS A 14 -16.11 -11.20 8.01
CA LYS A 14 -15.79 -12.62 8.16
C LYS A 14 -14.30 -12.87 8.33
N VAL A 15 -13.43 -12.16 7.60
CA VAL A 15 -11.97 -12.34 7.68
C VAL A 15 -11.41 -11.81 8.99
N VAL A 16 -11.90 -10.66 9.47
CA VAL A 16 -11.49 -10.08 10.76
C VAL A 16 -12.11 -10.81 11.96
N GLY A 17 -12.95 -11.83 11.75
CA GLY A 17 -13.50 -12.69 12.81
C GLY A 17 -14.80 -12.18 13.44
N LEU A 18 -15.43 -11.17 12.85
CA LEU A 18 -16.68 -10.60 13.33
C LEU A 18 -17.88 -11.27 12.64
N THR A 19 -18.42 -12.32 13.27
CA THR A 19 -19.66 -12.99 12.83
C THR A 19 -20.78 -12.70 13.82
N GLY A 20 -21.49 -11.57 13.69
CA GLY A 20 -22.51 -11.17 14.68
C GLY A 20 -23.35 -9.94 14.30
N ALA A 21 -24.02 -9.33 15.29
CA ALA A 21 -24.96 -8.21 15.11
C ALA A 21 -24.36 -6.96 14.42
N VAL A 22 -23.04 -6.78 14.47
CA VAL A 22 -22.30 -5.75 13.72
C VAL A 22 -22.44 -5.94 12.21
N ALA A 23 -22.52 -7.18 11.72
CA ALA A 23 -22.77 -7.48 10.30
C ALA A 23 -24.21 -7.20 9.85
N ALA A 24 -25.13 -6.87 10.77
CA ALA A 24 -26.49 -6.46 10.44
C ALA A 24 -26.61 -4.96 10.12
N GLY A 25 -25.60 -4.15 10.45
CA GLY A 25 -25.43 -2.78 9.97
C GLY A 25 -24.73 -2.80 8.62
N SER A 26 -25.34 -2.20 7.58
CA SER A 26 -24.75 -2.18 6.23
C SER A 26 -23.57 -1.21 6.09
N GLU A 27 -23.37 -0.33 7.07
CA GLU A 27 -22.29 0.67 7.10
C GLU A 27 -21.57 0.59 8.45
N PHE A 28 -20.23 0.56 8.39
CA PHE A 28 -19.31 0.63 9.52
C PHE A 28 -18.08 1.42 9.10
N THR A 29 -17.38 1.99 10.07
CA THR A 29 -16.01 2.48 9.95
C THR A 29 -15.03 1.57 10.69
N LEU A 30 -13.72 1.72 10.47
CA LEU A 30 -12.73 0.96 11.25
C LEU A 30 -12.78 1.32 12.75
N SER A 31 -13.10 2.57 13.10
CA SER A 31 -13.24 2.96 14.51
C SER A 31 -14.40 2.23 15.18
N ASP A 32 -15.49 1.95 14.45
CA ASP A 32 -16.63 1.16 14.97
C ASP A 32 -16.22 -0.28 15.32
N LEU A 33 -15.18 -0.81 14.68
CA LEU A 33 -14.70 -2.19 14.88
C LEU A 33 -13.60 -2.30 15.95
N ARG A 34 -13.02 -1.16 16.36
CA ARG A 34 -11.94 -1.14 17.34
C ARG A 34 -12.44 -1.67 18.69
N GLY A 35 -11.72 -2.63 19.25
CA GLY A 35 -12.09 -3.28 20.51
C GLY A 35 -13.16 -4.38 20.39
N GLU A 36 -13.82 -4.52 19.23
CA GLU A 36 -14.68 -5.67 18.93
C GLU A 36 -13.88 -6.85 18.34
N VAL A 37 -12.74 -6.54 17.73
CA VAL A 37 -11.85 -7.51 17.08
C VAL A 37 -10.82 -8.06 18.07
N GLU A 38 -10.79 -9.39 18.24
CA GLU A 38 -9.82 -10.07 19.10
C GLU A 38 -8.40 -10.08 18.51
N GLY A 39 -7.40 -9.82 19.35
CA GLY A 39 -5.98 -9.75 18.98
C GLY A 39 -5.19 -11.05 19.21
N GLU A 40 -5.80 -12.23 19.03
CA GLU A 40 -5.15 -13.52 19.37
C GLU A 40 -3.77 -13.74 18.70
N THR A 41 -3.53 -13.11 17.54
CA THR A 41 -2.29 -13.25 16.75
C THR A 41 -1.22 -12.20 17.06
N ALA A 42 -1.45 -11.29 18.02
CA ALA A 42 -0.52 -10.20 18.33
C ALA A 42 0.88 -10.71 18.76
N GLY A 43 0.96 -11.88 19.41
CA GLY A 43 2.23 -12.46 19.85
C GLY A 43 3.11 -12.96 18.68
N GLU A 44 2.50 -13.50 17.62
CA GLU A 44 3.24 -13.94 16.43
C GLU A 44 3.75 -12.73 15.63
N LEU A 45 2.90 -11.70 15.47
CA LEU A 45 3.30 -10.45 14.82
C LEU A 45 4.42 -9.74 15.60
N ALA A 46 4.36 -9.77 16.94
CA ALA A 46 5.41 -9.20 17.78
C ALA A 46 6.75 -9.92 17.58
N ALA A 47 6.76 -11.26 17.53
CA ALA A 47 8.00 -12.00 17.31
C ALA A 47 8.65 -11.70 15.95
N MET A 48 7.84 -11.46 14.90
CA MET A 48 8.36 -11.05 13.58
C MET A 48 8.98 -9.65 13.63
N GLY A 49 8.32 -8.71 14.32
CA GLY A 49 8.79 -7.33 14.42
C GLY A 49 10.06 -7.22 15.26
N GLU A 50 10.14 -7.98 16.36
CA GLU A 50 11.32 -8.09 17.20
C GLU A 50 12.53 -8.58 16.38
N ALA A 51 12.35 -9.63 15.57
CA ALA A 51 13.43 -10.15 14.72
C ALA A 51 13.91 -9.12 13.68
N ILE A 52 13.00 -8.39 13.04
CA ILE A 52 13.34 -7.32 12.09
C ILE A 52 14.07 -6.17 12.80
N SER A 53 13.61 -5.79 13.99
CA SER A 53 14.23 -4.74 14.81
C SER A 53 15.65 -5.13 15.23
N GLU A 54 15.86 -6.38 15.66
CA GLU A 54 17.18 -6.91 16.03
C GLU A 54 18.17 -6.88 14.86
N ASP A 55 17.73 -7.23 13.64
CA ASP A 55 18.58 -7.22 12.44
C ASP A 55 19.01 -5.81 12.01
N LEU A 56 18.17 -4.80 12.23
CA LEU A 56 18.34 -3.45 11.68
C LEU A 56 18.80 -2.42 12.71
N THR A 57 18.97 -2.83 13.97
CA THR A 57 19.38 -1.96 15.07
C THR A 57 20.69 -1.24 14.75
N GLY A 58 20.61 0.08 14.60
CA GLY A 58 21.76 0.95 14.39
C GLY A 58 22.24 1.08 12.94
N GLU A 59 21.54 0.46 11.98
CA GLU A 59 21.84 0.55 10.55
C GLU A 59 21.06 1.69 9.86
N LEU A 60 19.85 2.00 10.36
CA LEU A 60 18.96 3.02 9.78
C LEU A 60 19.41 4.45 10.10
N ASP A 61 19.39 5.33 9.09
CA ASP A 61 19.62 6.76 9.22
C ASP A 61 18.31 7.48 9.57
N ALA A 62 18.08 7.66 10.88
CA ALA A 62 16.91 8.35 11.40
C ALA A 62 16.75 9.79 10.87
N GLY A 63 17.86 10.49 10.60
CA GLY A 63 17.83 11.86 10.10
C GLY A 63 17.32 11.92 8.67
N LEU A 64 17.79 11.01 7.81
CA LEU A 64 17.30 10.85 6.45
C LEU A 64 15.83 10.42 6.45
N LEU A 65 15.49 9.36 7.17
CA LEU A 65 14.13 8.82 7.19
C LEU A 65 13.10 9.84 7.68
N SER A 66 13.40 10.58 8.75
CA SER A 66 12.53 11.63 9.26
C SER A 66 12.35 12.78 8.26
N SER A 67 13.44 13.23 7.62
CA SER A 67 13.38 14.30 6.61
C SER A 67 12.58 13.89 5.38
N GLU A 68 12.85 12.71 4.83
CA GLU A 68 12.20 12.23 3.61
C GLU A 68 10.77 11.77 3.87
N LEU A 69 10.44 11.26 5.06
CA LEU A 69 9.05 10.97 5.44
C LEU A 69 8.24 12.27 5.49
N ALA A 70 8.76 13.33 6.09
CA ALA A 70 8.08 14.63 6.10
C ALA A 70 7.89 15.19 4.67
N ALA A 71 8.91 15.07 3.81
CA ALA A 71 8.80 15.45 2.41
C ALA A 71 7.77 14.60 1.64
N LEU A 72 7.70 13.29 1.92
CA LEU A 72 6.70 12.39 1.37
C LEU A 72 5.28 12.81 1.78
N GLU A 73 5.06 13.17 3.04
CA GLU A 73 3.78 13.67 3.54
C GLU A 73 3.36 14.98 2.85
N GLU A 74 4.31 15.89 2.64
CA GLU A 74 4.08 17.12 1.88
C GLU A 74 3.66 16.83 0.42
N GLN A 75 4.28 15.84 -0.22
CA GLN A 75 3.93 15.42 -1.58
C GLN A 75 2.57 14.71 -1.64
N ILE A 76 2.25 13.86 -0.66
CA ILE A 76 0.93 13.20 -0.56
C ILE A 76 -0.18 14.25 -0.46
N ALA A 77 0.04 15.35 0.27
CA ALA A 77 -0.92 16.44 0.34
C ALA A 77 -1.18 17.12 -1.04
N GLN A 78 -0.27 16.99 -2.01
CA GLN A 78 -0.44 17.50 -3.38
C GLN A 78 -1.27 16.60 -4.28
N LEU A 79 -1.66 15.39 -3.85
CA LEU A 79 -2.43 14.46 -4.69
C LEU A 79 -3.75 15.08 -5.19
N GLU A 80 -4.40 15.93 -4.40
CA GLU A 80 -5.61 16.64 -4.84
C GLU A 80 -5.33 17.65 -5.95
N GLU A 81 -4.16 18.31 -5.92
CA GLU A 81 -3.73 19.24 -6.97
C GLU A 81 -3.39 18.47 -8.25
N LEU A 82 -2.72 17.32 -8.14
CA LEU A 82 -2.46 16.42 -9.27
C LEU A 82 -3.76 15.89 -9.89
N ARG A 83 -4.76 15.57 -9.06
CA ARG A 83 -6.10 15.22 -9.55
C ARG A 83 -6.75 16.38 -10.30
N ALA A 84 -6.65 17.60 -9.77
CA ALA A 84 -7.25 18.79 -10.38
C ALA A 84 -6.55 19.22 -11.69
N MET A 85 -5.25 18.91 -11.82
CA MET A 85 -4.48 19.11 -13.06
C MET A 85 -5.04 18.25 -14.21
N GLY A 86 -5.55 17.05 -13.90
CA GLY A 86 -6.08 16.13 -14.89
C GLY A 86 -4.95 15.50 -15.72
N VAL A 87 -4.86 15.85 -17.00
CA VAL A 87 -3.79 15.33 -17.88
C VAL A 87 -2.57 16.25 -17.81
N PRO A 88 -1.38 15.74 -17.46
CA PRO A 88 -0.15 16.52 -17.42
C PRO A 88 0.26 17.02 -18.82
N ALA A 89 1.05 18.09 -18.86
CA ALA A 89 1.70 18.55 -20.08
C ALA A 89 2.82 17.59 -20.53
N GLU A 90 3.23 17.66 -21.80
CA GLU A 90 4.28 16.80 -22.39
C GLU A 90 5.60 16.83 -21.62
N ASP A 91 5.97 17.99 -21.07
CA ASP A 91 7.21 18.24 -20.33
C ASP A 91 7.00 18.29 -18.81
N SER A 92 5.86 17.79 -18.31
CA SER A 92 5.56 17.70 -16.89
C SER A 92 6.49 16.71 -16.17
N THR A 93 6.81 17.04 -14.92
CA THR A 93 7.52 16.20 -13.94
C THR A 93 6.72 16.00 -12.66
N ALA A 94 5.43 16.34 -12.68
CA ALA A 94 4.61 16.45 -11.47
C ALA A 94 4.45 15.11 -10.72
N TYR A 95 4.33 13.99 -11.43
CA TYR A 95 4.27 12.67 -10.80
C TYR A 95 5.68 12.17 -10.42
N GLN A 96 6.72 12.54 -11.15
CA GLN A 96 8.11 12.25 -10.76
C GLN A 96 8.50 12.97 -9.45
N GLU A 97 8.10 14.24 -9.30
CA GLU A 97 8.32 15.03 -8.08
C GLU A 97 7.57 14.44 -6.87
N LEU A 98 6.38 13.85 -7.08
CA LEU A 98 5.65 13.11 -6.05
C LEU A 98 6.43 11.88 -5.54
N ALA A 99 7.15 11.19 -6.43
CA ALA A 99 7.87 9.96 -6.10
C ALA A 99 9.26 10.18 -5.47
N GLU A 100 9.85 11.37 -5.63
CA GLU A 100 11.25 11.67 -5.27
C GLU A 100 11.60 11.35 -3.80
N PRO A 101 10.82 11.77 -2.78
CA PRO A 101 11.13 11.42 -1.39
C PRO A 101 11.03 9.91 -1.13
N GLY A 102 10.09 9.25 -1.80
CA GLY A 102 9.92 7.80 -1.73
C GLY A 102 11.12 7.04 -2.30
N TRP A 103 11.75 7.56 -3.36
CA TRP A 103 13.00 7.00 -3.88
C TRP A 103 14.16 7.16 -2.90
N ALA A 104 14.30 8.31 -2.25
CA ALA A 104 15.35 8.53 -1.25
C ALA A 104 15.22 7.56 -0.06
N ILE A 105 13.99 7.35 0.44
CA ILE A 105 13.70 6.34 1.46
C ILE A 105 14.05 4.95 0.93
N HIS A 106 13.52 4.57 -0.24
CA HIS A 106 13.72 3.25 -0.81
C HIS A 106 15.20 2.92 -1.00
N GLU A 107 16.00 3.84 -1.55
CA GLU A 107 17.43 3.66 -1.77
C GLU A 107 18.18 3.40 -0.46
N HIS A 108 17.87 4.16 0.59
CA HIS A 108 18.43 3.94 1.92
C HIS A 108 18.04 2.56 2.47
N LEU A 109 16.76 2.17 2.37
CA LEU A 109 16.28 0.86 2.84
C LEU A 109 16.93 -0.32 2.10
N VAL A 110 17.21 -0.16 0.80
CA VAL A 110 17.99 -1.13 0.03
C VAL A 110 19.43 -1.21 0.52
N GLU A 111 20.08 -0.05 0.76
CA GLU A 111 21.48 0.00 1.18
C GLU A 111 21.73 -0.73 2.50
N VAL A 112 20.81 -0.59 3.46
CA VAL A 112 20.93 -1.16 4.81
C VAL A 112 20.38 -2.59 4.94
N GLY A 113 19.91 -3.19 3.85
CA GLY A 113 19.38 -4.57 3.86
C GLY A 113 18.01 -4.70 4.54
N PHE A 114 17.23 -3.62 4.60
CA PHE A 114 15.91 -3.60 5.25
C PHE A 114 14.97 -4.64 4.64
N PHE A 115 14.91 -4.67 3.31
CA PHE A 115 13.96 -5.51 2.59
C PHE A 115 14.31 -7.00 2.66
N GLU A 116 15.60 -7.32 2.75
CA GLU A 116 16.11 -8.67 2.99
C GLU A 116 15.68 -9.17 4.37
N SER A 117 15.86 -8.37 5.42
CA SER A 117 15.40 -8.73 6.78
C SER A 117 13.87 -8.88 6.83
N ALA A 118 13.15 -7.94 6.22
CA ALA A 118 11.69 -8.02 6.14
C ALA A 118 11.23 -9.31 5.43
N GLU A 119 11.88 -9.72 4.34
CA GLU A 119 11.52 -10.96 3.66
C GLU A 119 11.95 -12.22 4.44
N GLU A 120 13.04 -12.18 5.20
CA GLU A 120 13.44 -13.31 6.05
C GLU A 120 12.36 -13.64 7.09
N HIS A 121 11.83 -12.60 7.74
CA HIS A 121 10.95 -12.74 8.91
C HIS A 121 9.45 -12.66 8.61
N LEU A 122 9.04 -11.97 7.53
CA LEU A 122 7.62 -11.87 7.18
C LEU A 122 7.16 -13.09 6.36
N PRO A 123 5.96 -13.62 6.65
CA PRO A 123 5.40 -14.74 5.90
C PRO A 123 4.82 -14.26 4.55
N GLU A 124 4.48 -15.22 3.70
CA GLU A 124 3.66 -14.95 2.52
C GLU A 124 2.25 -14.47 2.90
N PHE A 125 1.58 -13.80 1.96
CA PHE A 125 0.19 -13.38 2.14
C PHE A 125 -0.78 -14.55 2.14
N THR A 126 -1.01 -15.12 3.33
CA THR A 126 -2.08 -16.08 3.56
C THR A 126 -3.35 -15.36 4.04
N PRO A 127 -4.55 -15.94 3.85
CA PRO A 127 -5.79 -15.40 4.43
C PRO A 127 -5.70 -15.18 5.95
N GLU A 128 -4.95 -16.02 6.65
CA GLU A 128 -4.74 -15.94 8.08
C GLU A 128 -3.83 -14.76 8.46
N HIS A 129 -2.71 -14.58 7.77
CA HIS A 129 -1.80 -13.44 7.96
C HIS A 129 -2.46 -12.10 7.62
N ILE A 130 -3.21 -12.04 6.51
CA ILE A 130 -3.98 -10.84 6.13
C ILE A 130 -5.03 -10.53 7.20
N GLY A 131 -5.73 -11.56 7.69
CA GLY A 131 -6.69 -11.41 8.78
C GLY A 131 -6.01 -10.84 10.03
N ALA A 132 -4.93 -11.48 10.51
CA ALA A 132 -4.15 -11.05 11.67
C ALA A 132 -3.68 -9.60 11.56
N THR A 133 -3.06 -9.25 10.42
CA THR A 133 -2.58 -7.90 10.12
C THR A 133 -3.72 -6.88 10.13
N ALA A 134 -4.86 -7.20 9.51
CA ALA A 134 -6.01 -6.31 9.50
C ALA A 134 -6.59 -6.08 10.91
N ARG A 135 -6.65 -7.11 11.75
CA ARG A 135 -7.09 -6.98 13.14
C ARG A 135 -6.16 -6.08 13.95
N GLU A 136 -4.85 -6.27 13.78
CA GLU A 136 -3.84 -5.44 14.46
C GLU A 136 -3.94 -3.98 14.02
N LEU A 137 -4.07 -3.70 12.71
CA LEU A 137 -4.22 -2.35 12.20
C LEU A 137 -5.49 -1.65 12.74
N ILE A 138 -6.62 -2.37 12.80
CA ILE A 138 -7.90 -1.84 13.36
C ILE A 138 -7.72 -1.43 14.83
N ASN A 139 -7.01 -2.26 15.60
CA ASN A 139 -6.76 -2.04 17.01
C ASN A 139 -5.64 -1.02 17.27
N THR A 140 -4.86 -0.65 16.26
CA THR A 140 -3.73 0.26 16.37
C THR A 140 -4.13 1.69 16.03
N ALA A 141 -4.38 2.49 17.07
CA ALA A 141 -4.70 3.91 16.90
C ALA A 141 -3.59 4.72 16.19
N PRO A 142 -2.29 4.55 16.51
CA PRO A 142 -1.22 5.31 15.85
C PRO A 142 -1.20 5.17 14.32
N LEU A 143 -1.25 3.95 13.79
CA LEU A 143 -1.20 3.70 12.33
C LEU A 143 -2.44 4.26 11.61
N ALA A 144 -3.63 4.13 12.21
CA ALA A 144 -4.83 4.73 11.66
C ALA A 144 -4.75 6.27 11.68
N SER A 145 -4.25 6.86 12.76
CA SER A 145 -4.06 8.31 12.88
C SER A 145 -3.06 8.84 11.86
N ALA A 146 -1.92 8.15 11.68
CA ALA A 146 -0.89 8.51 10.72
C ALA A 146 -1.46 8.66 9.30
N LEU A 147 -2.33 7.73 8.88
CA LEU A 147 -3.02 7.83 7.58
C LEU A 147 -4.02 8.99 7.52
N LEU A 148 -4.77 9.24 8.60
CA LEU A 148 -5.71 10.37 8.65
C LEU A 148 -4.98 11.73 8.58
N GLU A 149 -3.80 11.82 9.18
CA GLU A 149 -2.97 13.03 9.20
C GLU A 149 -2.45 13.41 7.80
N ILE A 150 -2.17 12.42 6.94
CA ILE A 150 -1.79 12.64 5.53
C ILE A 150 -3.00 12.81 4.58
N GLY A 151 -4.20 13.04 5.12
CA GLY A 151 -5.38 13.39 4.32
C GLY A 151 -6.28 12.22 3.91
N TYR A 152 -6.14 11.03 4.52
CA TYR A 152 -7.22 10.04 4.45
C TYR A 152 -8.41 10.47 5.29
N THR A 153 -9.60 10.26 4.77
CA THR A 153 -10.81 10.21 5.59
C THR A 153 -11.01 8.82 6.17
N GLU A 154 -11.75 8.72 7.26
CA GLU A 154 -12.10 7.44 7.88
C GLU A 154 -12.87 6.51 6.91
N ALA A 155 -13.71 7.09 6.03
CA ALA A 155 -14.43 6.34 5.02
C ALA A 155 -13.48 5.76 3.94
N GLU A 156 -12.49 6.52 3.51
CA GLU A 156 -11.47 6.07 2.55
C GLU A 156 -10.57 5.00 3.15
N LEU A 157 -10.16 5.16 4.42
CA LEU A 157 -9.35 4.18 5.13
C LEU A 157 -10.12 2.86 5.31
N THR A 158 -11.39 2.95 5.70
CA THR A 158 -12.28 1.78 5.80
C THR A 158 -12.43 1.11 4.44
N SER A 159 -12.65 1.89 3.38
CA SER A 159 -12.76 1.35 2.02
C SER A 159 -11.48 0.61 1.62
N THR A 160 -10.33 1.27 1.78
CA THR A 160 -9.02 0.69 1.46
C THR A 160 -8.79 -0.63 2.17
N MET A 161 -9.08 -0.71 3.47
CA MET A 161 -8.91 -1.93 4.24
C MET A 161 -9.82 -3.07 3.78
N VAL A 162 -11.08 -2.77 3.47
CA VAL A 162 -12.00 -3.77 2.92
C VAL A 162 -11.51 -4.25 1.54
N ASN A 163 -11.05 -3.34 0.67
CA ASN A 163 -10.50 -3.68 -0.64
C ASN A 163 -9.29 -4.62 -0.48
N VAL A 164 -8.30 -4.25 0.32
CA VAL A 164 -7.08 -5.04 0.51
C VAL A 164 -7.37 -6.44 1.05
N VAL A 165 -8.19 -6.54 2.10
CA VAL A 165 -8.53 -7.83 2.73
C VAL A 165 -9.31 -8.74 1.79
N ASN A 166 -10.21 -8.19 0.97
CA ASN A 166 -10.98 -8.99 0.03
C ASN A 166 -10.14 -9.46 -1.16
N ASN A 167 -9.06 -8.75 -1.51
CA ASN A 167 -8.11 -9.14 -2.55
C ASN A 167 -7.04 -10.15 -2.08
N LYS A 168 -7.26 -10.87 -0.98
CA LYS A 168 -6.34 -11.89 -0.44
C LYS A 168 -5.88 -12.96 -1.44
N GLU A 169 -6.74 -13.33 -2.39
CA GLU A 169 -6.39 -14.33 -3.41
C GLU A 169 -5.39 -13.76 -4.43
N ARG A 170 -5.51 -12.46 -4.78
CA ARG A 170 -4.52 -11.75 -5.61
C ARG A 170 -3.22 -11.56 -4.84
N LEU A 171 -3.30 -11.14 -3.57
CA LEU A 171 -2.13 -10.99 -2.70
C LEU A 171 -1.36 -12.32 -2.54
N ALA A 172 -2.04 -13.46 -2.46
CA ALA A 172 -1.39 -14.76 -2.38
C ALA A 172 -0.54 -15.12 -3.62
N MET A 173 -0.72 -14.43 -4.75
CA MET A 173 0.13 -14.59 -5.94
C MET A 173 1.47 -13.86 -5.80
N TRP A 174 1.57 -12.90 -4.88
CA TRP A 174 2.80 -12.21 -4.51
C TRP A 174 3.54 -13.03 -3.47
N VAL A 175 4.33 -13.99 -3.96
CA VAL A 175 5.13 -14.86 -3.11
C VAL A 175 6.47 -14.21 -2.74
N PRO A 176 7.00 -14.44 -1.53
CA PRO A 176 8.39 -14.15 -1.21
C PRO A 176 9.34 -14.80 -2.24
N THR A 177 10.41 -14.11 -2.60
CA THR A 177 11.48 -14.63 -3.46
C THR A 177 11.99 -15.99 -2.99
N LYS A 178 12.14 -16.21 -1.68
CA LYS A 178 12.54 -17.52 -1.12
C LYS A 178 11.60 -18.68 -1.45
N ASN A 179 10.34 -18.39 -1.80
CA ASN A 179 9.31 -19.38 -2.15
C ASN A 179 9.15 -19.58 -3.67
N ILE A 180 9.87 -18.81 -4.50
CA ILE A 180 9.76 -18.96 -5.97
C ILE A 180 10.44 -20.27 -6.42
N PRO A 181 9.75 -21.12 -7.21
CA PRO A 181 10.32 -22.39 -7.67
C PRO A 181 11.63 -22.21 -8.45
N ALA A 182 12.68 -22.94 -8.04
CA ALA A 182 13.93 -23.00 -8.77
C ALA A 182 13.83 -23.85 -10.04
N GLY A 183 14.71 -23.59 -11.02
CA GLY A 183 14.88 -24.45 -12.20
C GLY A 183 13.94 -24.14 -13.36
N VAL A 184 13.30 -22.97 -13.37
CA VAL A 184 12.60 -22.45 -14.55
C VAL A 184 13.64 -21.93 -15.54
N GLU A 185 13.62 -22.44 -16.78
CA GLU A 185 14.58 -22.04 -17.80
C GLU A 185 14.49 -20.54 -18.09
N GLY A 186 15.63 -19.84 -18.02
CA GLY A 186 15.70 -18.39 -18.27
C GLY A 186 15.23 -17.51 -17.11
N PHE A 187 14.89 -18.10 -15.95
CA PHE A 187 14.47 -17.37 -14.77
C PHE A 187 15.34 -17.76 -13.57
N ASP A 188 16.01 -16.78 -12.98
CA ASP A 188 16.83 -16.95 -11.79
C ASP A 188 16.19 -16.16 -10.63
N PRO A 189 15.65 -16.85 -9.60
CA PRO A 189 15.06 -16.20 -8.43
C PRO A 189 16.00 -15.21 -7.73
N ALA A 190 17.33 -15.38 -7.85
CA ALA A 190 18.29 -14.45 -7.25
C ALA A 190 18.26 -13.03 -7.87
N ASN A 191 17.65 -12.87 -9.05
CA ASN A 191 17.43 -11.56 -9.68
C ASN A 191 16.07 -10.94 -9.32
N VAL A 192 15.29 -11.57 -8.43
CA VAL A 192 14.00 -11.04 -7.98
C VAL A 192 14.19 -10.37 -6.62
N ALA A 193 13.96 -9.07 -6.58
CA ALA A 193 13.98 -8.29 -5.34
C ALA A 193 12.98 -8.84 -4.30
N PRO A 194 13.27 -8.68 -3.00
CA PRO A 194 12.33 -9.01 -1.93
C PRO A 194 10.92 -8.44 -2.15
N LEU A 195 9.91 -9.10 -1.62
CA LEU A 195 8.49 -8.77 -1.84
C LEU A 195 8.17 -7.31 -1.46
N GLN A 196 8.59 -6.87 -0.28
CA GLN A 196 8.35 -5.52 0.22
C GLN A 196 9.07 -4.48 -0.65
N GLN A 197 10.28 -4.81 -1.14
CA GLN A 197 10.99 -3.97 -2.09
C GLN A 197 10.23 -3.86 -3.41
N ARG A 198 9.73 -4.98 -3.96
CA ARG A 198 8.92 -4.96 -5.19
C ARG A 198 7.66 -4.13 -5.03
N ALA A 199 7.02 -4.19 -3.86
CA ALA A 199 5.87 -3.35 -3.53
C ALA A 199 6.25 -1.86 -3.50
N ALA A 200 7.30 -1.48 -2.77
CA ALA A 200 7.76 -0.09 -2.69
C ALA A 200 8.27 0.45 -4.05
N ALA A 201 9.21 -0.23 -4.68
CA ALA A 201 9.78 0.17 -5.96
C ALA A 201 8.72 0.20 -7.07
N GLY A 202 7.78 -0.76 -7.08
CA GLY A 202 6.68 -0.77 -8.03
C GLY A 202 5.80 0.47 -7.90
N THR A 203 5.51 0.90 -6.67
CA THR A 203 4.76 2.14 -6.42
C THR A 203 5.45 3.36 -7.04
N LEU A 204 6.75 3.48 -6.83
CA LEU A 204 7.54 4.62 -7.32
C LEU A 204 7.68 4.59 -8.85
N LEU A 205 8.01 3.42 -9.43
CA LEU A 205 8.16 3.25 -10.88
C LEU A 205 6.88 3.53 -11.65
N TRP A 206 5.74 3.07 -11.14
CA TRP A 206 4.44 3.39 -11.76
C TRP A 206 4.17 4.89 -11.71
N THR A 207 4.48 5.54 -10.59
CA THR A 207 4.29 6.98 -10.44
C THR A 207 5.17 7.77 -11.41
N ASP A 208 6.47 7.47 -11.50
CA ASP A 208 7.40 8.14 -12.42
C ASP A 208 6.95 8.08 -13.89
N TYR A 209 6.25 7.00 -14.25
CA TYR A 209 5.78 6.78 -15.61
C TYR A 209 4.48 7.54 -15.93
N LEU A 210 3.72 7.99 -14.93
CA LEU A 210 2.39 8.57 -15.14
C LEU A 210 2.40 9.88 -15.92
N ASP A 211 3.39 10.76 -15.72
CA ASP A 211 3.51 12.00 -16.51
C ASP A 211 3.49 11.69 -18.01
N THR A 212 4.36 10.77 -18.43
CA THR A 212 4.47 10.37 -19.83
C THR A 212 3.24 9.59 -20.29
N TYR A 213 2.77 8.63 -19.50
CA TYR A 213 1.66 7.77 -19.90
C TYR A 213 0.36 8.55 -20.10
N LEU A 214 -0.01 9.41 -19.15
CA LEU A 214 -1.27 10.15 -19.20
C LEU A 214 -1.27 11.15 -20.37
N TRP A 215 -0.15 11.85 -20.58
CA TRP A 215 0.00 12.73 -21.75
C TRP A 215 -0.14 11.96 -23.08
N GLN A 216 0.59 10.84 -23.24
CA GLN A 216 0.55 10.06 -24.49
C GLN A 216 -0.84 9.46 -24.79
N ASN A 217 -1.63 9.21 -23.75
CA ASN A 217 -2.93 8.56 -23.87
C ASN A 217 -4.11 9.53 -23.67
N GLU A 218 -3.89 10.85 -23.63
CA GLU A 218 -4.89 11.89 -23.35
C GLU A 218 -6.23 11.62 -24.04
N VAL A 219 -6.20 11.30 -25.33
CA VAL A 219 -7.40 11.08 -26.16
C VAL A 219 -8.26 9.87 -25.75
N LEU A 220 -7.73 8.98 -24.92
CA LEU A 220 -8.41 7.81 -24.39
C LEU A 220 -8.98 8.04 -22.99
N LEU A 221 -8.43 9.03 -22.25
CA LEU A 221 -8.72 9.22 -20.84
C LEU A 221 -10.11 9.83 -20.63
N THR A 222 -10.74 9.43 -19.54
CA THR A 222 -12.01 9.98 -19.07
C THR A 222 -11.83 10.50 -17.64
N ASP A 223 -12.73 11.37 -17.18
CA ASP A 223 -12.72 11.84 -15.79
C ASP A 223 -12.76 10.67 -14.80
N THR A 224 -13.45 9.57 -15.14
CA THR A 224 -13.46 8.35 -14.32
C THR A 224 -12.09 7.68 -14.25
N ILE A 225 -11.36 7.59 -15.37
CA ILE A 225 -10.00 7.02 -15.37
C ILE A 225 -9.05 7.90 -14.52
N LEU A 226 -9.18 9.22 -14.62
CA LEU A 226 -8.36 10.16 -13.84
C LEU A 226 -8.71 10.12 -12.34
N ASP A 227 -10.00 9.96 -11.99
CA ASP A 227 -10.44 9.77 -10.61
C ASP A 227 -9.97 8.43 -10.02
N ASN A 228 -9.93 7.38 -10.83
CA ASN A 228 -9.37 6.09 -10.42
C ASN A 228 -7.85 6.22 -10.21
N ASN A 229 -7.12 6.83 -11.14
CA ASN A 229 -5.69 7.12 -10.98
C ASN A 229 -5.38 7.81 -9.64
N TYR A 230 -6.13 8.84 -9.29
CA TYR A 230 -5.99 9.51 -8.00
C TYR A 230 -6.23 8.55 -6.82
N GLY A 231 -7.29 7.75 -6.88
CA GLY A 231 -7.62 6.79 -5.83
C GLY A 231 -6.55 5.71 -5.63
N ASP A 232 -6.04 5.18 -6.75
CA ASP A 232 -5.05 4.11 -6.74
C ASP A 232 -3.70 4.63 -6.24
N LEU A 233 -3.27 5.81 -6.69
CA LEU A 233 -2.09 6.49 -6.15
C LEU A 233 -2.23 6.78 -4.67
N LYS A 234 -3.37 7.31 -4.22
CA LYS A 234 -3.61 7.59 -2.80
C LYS A 234 -3.44 6.30 -1.96
N GLN A 235 -3.96 5.16 -2.43
CA GLN A 235 -3.76 3.85 -1.79
C GLN A 235 -2.29 3.39 -1.80
N MET A 236 -1.60 3.53 -2.94
CA MET A 236 -0.19 3.16 -3.05
C MET A 236 0.68 3.98 -2.10
N TYR A 237 0.46 5.29 -2.03
CA TYR A 237 1.23 6.19 -1.16
C TYR A 237 0.89 6.05 0.31
N ALA A 238 -0.36 5.70 0.67
CA ALA A 238 -0.68 5.30 2.04
C ALA A 238 0.09 4.04 2.47
N GLY A 239 0.24 3.06 1.57
CA GLY A 239 1.04 1.87 1.85
C GLY A 239 2.54 2.16 1.97
N LEU A 240 3.06 3.05 1.12
CA LEU A 240 4.44 3.52 1.19
C LEU A 240 4.71 4.31 2.47
N HIS A 241 3.77 5.18 2.88
CA HIS A 241 3.85 5.95 4.12
C HIS A 241 3.89 5.04 5.35
N LEU A 242 3.04 4.01 5.44
CA LEU A 242 3.11 3.04 6.54
C LEU A 242 4.46 2.33 6.62
N LEU A 243 5.05 1.96 5.47
CA LEU A 243 6.37 1.33 5.43
C LEU A 243 7.48 2.31 5.86
N ALA A 244 7.44 3.54 5.36
CA ALA A 244 8.42 4.57 5.70
C ALA A 244 8.32 4.99 7.18
N ASN A 245 7.11 5.13 7.71
CA ASN A 245 6.85 5.41 9.12
C ASN A 245 7.35 4.27 10.02
N ALA A 246 7.14 3.02 9.63
CA ALA A 246 7.70 1.86 10.33
C ALA A 246 9.25 1.86 10.35
N ALA A 247 9.88 2.21 9.22
CA ALA A 247 11.33 2.31 9.15
C ALA A 247 11.88 3.49 9.98
N GLU A 248 11.23 4.65 9.95
CA GLU A 248 11.59 5.81 10.78
C GLU A 248 11.44 5.50 12.28
N ASP A 249 10.37 4.80 12.65
CA ASP A 249 10.12 4.38 14.03
C ASP A 249 11.23 3.46 14.56
N LEU A 250 11.62 2.46 13.75
CA LEU A 250 12.76 1.58 14.01
C LEU A 250 14.10 2.33 14.14
N ALA A 251 14.27 3.41 13.39
CA ALA A 251 15.51 4.18 13.39
C ALA A 251 15.70 5.01 14.68
N GLY A 252 14.62 5.32 15.42
CA GLY A 252 14.78 6.00 16.71
C GLY A 252 13.55 6.54 17.42
N ALA A 253 12.35 6.55 16.83
CA ALA A 253 11.16 7.02 17.54
C ALA A 253 10.67 6.00 18.58
N GLY A 254 10.66 4.71 18.22
CA GLY A 254 10.28 3.60 19.10
C GLY A 254 8.88 3.72 19.70
N GLU A 255 7.95 4.32 18.95
CA GLU A 255 6.55 4.51 19.29
C GLU A 255 5.69 3.29 18.93
N LEU A 256 6.05 2.56 17.87
CA LEU A 256 5.36 1.33 17.49
C LEU A 256 5.87 0.15 18.31
N SER A 257 4.93 -0.68 18.78
CA SER A 257 5.30 -2.01 19.28
C SER A 257 5.68 -2.94 18.12
N ASP A 258 6.40 -4.02 18.40
CA ASP A 258 6.83 -4.98 17.36
C ASP A 258 5.66 -5.57 16.55
N ALA A 259 4.50 -5.78 17.18
CA ALA A 259 3.30 -6.24 16.46
C ALA A 259 2.77 -5.19 15.48
N GLN A 260 2.83 -3.91 15.89
CA GLN A 260 2.41 -2.77 15.07
C GLN A 260 3.38 -2.52 13.93
N LEU A 261 4.68 -2.68 14.19
CA LEU A 261 5.72 -2.66 13.16
C LEU A 261 5.43 -3.71 12.08
N THR A 262 5.24 -4.97 12.46
CA THR A 262 4.89 -6.05 11.53
C THR A 262 3.61 -5.76 10.77
N ALA A 263 2.59 -5.21 11.45
CA ALA A 263 1.33 -4.84 10.82
C ALA A 263 1.50 -3.71 9.80
N ALA A 264 2.29 -2.68 10.11
CA ALA A 264 2.59 -1.58 9.22
C ALA A 264 3.32 -2.05 7.95
N LEU A 265 4.33 -2.91 8.09
CA LEU A 265 5.08 -3.47 6.95
C LEU A 265 4.20 -4.37 6.08
N SER A 266 3.41 -5.27 6.70
CA SER A 266 2.55 -6.21 5.99
C SER A 266 1.37 -5.50 5.31
N ALA A 267 0.69 -4.59 6.02
CA ALA A 267 -0.42 -3.81 5.47
C ALA A 267 0.08 -2.84 4.40
N GLY A 268 1.20 -2.16 4.63
CA GLY A 268 1.79 -1.23 3.66
C GLY A 268 2.13 -1.91 2.34
N ALA A 269 2.80 -3.07 2.39
CA ALA A 269 3.07 -3.88 1.21
C ALA A 269 1.78 -4.33 0.50
N ALA A 270 0.77 -4.79 1.24
CA ALA A 270 -0.50 -5.22 0.66
C ALA A 270 -1.26 -4.07 -0.02
N MET A 271 -1.30 -2.88 0.61
CA MET A 271 -1.92 -1.68 0.06
C MET A 271 -1.24 -1.23 -1.24
N MET A 272 0.09 -1.21 -1.26
CA MET A 272 0.88 -0.90 -2.45
C MET A 272 0.62 -1.89 -3.58
N ILE A 273 0.65 -3.20 -3.30
CA ILE A 273 0.42 -4.24 -4.30
C ILE A 273 -0.97 -4.13 -4.92
N VAL A 274 -2.01 -4.05 -4.09
CA VAL A 274 -3.39 -3.94 -4.58
C VAL A 274 -3.55 -2.65 -5.38
N GLY A 275 -2.97 -1.53 -4.91
CA GLY A 275 -3.05 -0.25 -5.61
C GLY A 275 -2.36 -0.27 -6.97
N GLN A 276 -1.19 -0.91 -7.09
CA GLN A 276 -0.49 -1.06 -8.38
C GLN A 276 -1.28 -1.90 -9.38
N GLU A 277 -1.88 -2.99 -8.91
CA GLU A 277 -2.70 -3.83 -9.78
C GLU A 277 -4.02 -3.15 -10.17
N ASP A 278 -4.63 -2.40 -9.26
CA ASP A 278 -5.83 -1.60 -9.54
C ASP A 278 -5.50 -0.48 -10.54
N LEU A 279 -4.41 0.29 -10.34
CA LEU A 279 -3.89 1.28 -11.30
C LEU A 279 -3.67 0.66 -12.70
N THR A 280 -3.11 -0.54 -12.74
CA THR A 280 -2.88 -1.25 -13.99
C THR A 280 -4.19 -1.53 -14.74
N ASN A 281 -5.24 -1.93 -14.03
CA ASN A 281 -6.52 -2.29 -14.63
C ASN A 281 -7.38 -1.06 -14.94
N ASP A 282 -7.33 -0.05 -14.10
CA ASP A 282 -8.21 1.11 -14.17
C ASP A 282 -7.67 2.20 -15.09
N VAL A 283 -6.33 2.30 -15.21
CA VAL A 283 -5.64 3.39 -15.93
C VAL A 283 -4.77 2.89 -17.07
N MET A 284 -3.97 1.84 -16.84
CA MET A 284 -2.96 1.40 -17.81
C MET A 284 -3.53 0.50 -18.93
N ARG A 285 -4.58 -0.28 -18.64
CA ARG A 285 -5.20 -1.23 -19.58
C ARG A 285 -6.55 -0.71 -20.09
N ILE A 286 -6.52 0.42 -20.78
CA ILE A 286 -7.75 1.07 -21.27
C ILE A 286 -8.43 0.20 -22.34
N THR A 287 -9.61 -0.30 -22.04
CA THR A 287 -10.44 -1.07 -22.99
C THR A 287 -11.36 -0.17 -23.83
N ASP A 288 -11.97 -0.73 -24.88
CA ASP A 288 -12.93 -0.01 -25.74
C ASP A 288 -14.17 0.47 -24.97
N GLU A 289 -14.54 -0.19 -23.86
CA GLU A 289 -15.68 0.18 -23.02
C GLU A 289 -15.35 1.34 -22.06
N MET A 290 -14.08 1.47 -21.66
CA MET A 290 -13.62 2.47 -20.70
C MET A 290 -13.26 3.81 -21.35
N ARG A 291 -12.67 3.75 -22.55
CA ARG A 291 -12.07 4.92 -23.18
C ARG A 291 -13.09 5.99 -23.55
N ALA A 292 -12.59 7.21 -23.70
CA ALA A 292 -13.37 8.31 -24.27
C ALA A 292 -13.99 7.94 -25.64
N PRO A 293 -15.21 8.43 -25.95
CA PRO A 293 -15.87 8.16 -27.22
C PRO A 293 -15.01 8.55 -28.42
N ARG A 294 -15.06 7.77 -29.51
CA ARG A 294 -14.39 8.18 -30.76
C ARG A 294 -15.08 9.42 -31.31
N THR A 295 -14.38 10.54 -31.35
CA THR A 295 -14.81 11.75 -32.06
C THR A 295 -14.64 11.53 -33.57
N GLY A 296 -15.59 10.80 -34.19
CA GLY A 296 -15.65 10.67 -35.66
C GLY A 296 -16.17 9.35 -36.23
N GLY A 297 -17.28 8.80 -35.72
CA GLY A 297 -17.85 7.54 -36.23
C GLY A 297 -19.38 7.50 -36.27
N ALA A 298 -19.95 8.03 -37.36
CA ALA A 298 -21.36 8.09 -37.80
C ALA A 298 -22.15 9.34 -37.40
#